data_AF-A0A2A8BYS7-F1
#
_entry.id   AF-A0A2A8BYS7-F1
#
_cell.length_a   1.000
_cell.length_b   1.000
_cell.length_c   1.000
_cell.angle_alpha   90.00
_cell.angle_beta   90.00
_cell.angle_gamma   90.00
#
_symmetry.space_group_name_H-M   'P 1'
#
loop_
_entity.id
_entity.type
_entity.pdbx_description
1 polymer ?
#
loop_
_entity_poly.entity_id
_entity_poly.type
_entity_poly.pdbx_seq_one_letter_code
_entity_poly.pdbx_strand_id
1 'polypeptide(L)' 'MKKKTDLFGKPVEITGGLFKGHRGLVLEGYNSGVEMLYITEIDALDLQTIIQEKFVSPINKDFVN' A
#
# COMPACT_ATOMS: atom_id res chain seq x y z
N MET A 1 15.46 -0.20 -12.73
CA MET A 1 15.41 1.06 -11.97
C MET A 1 14.29 0.98 -10.95
N LYS A 2 14.55 1.28 -9.67
CA LYS A 2 13.49 1.40 -8.65
C LYS A 2 12.64 2.63 -9.00
N LYS A 3 11.45 2.43 -9.56
CA LYS A 3 10.49 3.53 -9.77
C LYS A 3 9.80 3.75 -8.43
N LYS A 4 10.06 4.87 -7.77
CA LYS A 4 9.30 5.24 -6.58
C LYS A 4 7.84 5.43 -7.01
N THR A 5 6.94 4.68 -6.37
CA THR A 5 5.50 4.82 -6.55
C THR A 5 5.04 6.17 -5.98
N ASP A 6 4.00 6.76 -6.56
CA ASP A 6 3.34 7.97 -6.05
C ASP A 6 2.69 7.76 -4.67
N LEU A 7 2.62 6.51 -4.21
CA LEU A 7 2.14 6.12 -2.90
C LEU A 7 3.25 5.94 -1.85
N PHE A 8 4.52 6.10 -2.21
CA PHE A 8 5.62 5.96 -1.24
C PHE A 8 5.41 6.91 -0.04
N GLY A 9 5.45 6.36 1.17
CA GLY A 9 5.23 7.07 2.42
C GLY A 9 3.78 7.51 2.67
N LYS A 10 2.81 7.06 1.87
CA LYS A 10 1.40 7.39 2.06
C LYS A 10 0.67 6.32 2.85
N PRO A 11 -0.26 6.73 3.75
CA PRO A 11 -1.19 5.82 4.38
C PRO A 11 -2.21 5.34 3.33
N VAL A 12 -2.51 4.05 3.39
CA VAL A 12 -3.36 3.36 2.44
C VAL A 12 -4.32 2.42 3.16
N GLU A 13 -5.44 2.14 2.53
CA GLU A 13 -6.37 1.07 2.91
C GLU A 13 -6.18 -0.10 1.96
N ILE A 14 -6.16 -1.31 2.52
CA ILE A 14 -6.08 -2.54 1.75
C ILE A 14 -7.49 -2.99 1.39
N THR A 15 -7.80 -3.03 0.10
CA THR A 15 -9.14 -3.28 -0.43
C THR A 15 -9.36 -4.71 -0.91
N GLY A 16 -8.31 -5.54 -0.95
CA GLY A 16 -8.36 -6.92 -1.41
C GLY A 16 -7.33 -7.85 -0.77
N GLY A 17 -7.42 -9.14 -1.08
CA GLY A 17 -6.53 -10.18 -0.55
C GLY A 17 -6.76 -10.49 0.94
N LEU A 18 -5.73 -11.08 1.56
CA LEU A 18 -5.77 -11.54 2.96
C LEU A 18 -5.92 -10.39 3.97
N PHE A 19 -5.34 -9.23 3.66
CA PHE A 19 -5.31 -8.07 4.57
C PHE A 19 -6.42 -7.05 4.28
N LYS A 20 -7.47 -7.44 3.54
CA LYS A 20 -8.59 -6.55 3.22
C LYS A 20 -9.20 -5.93 4.49
N GLY A 21 -9.40 -4.61 4.47
CA GLY A 21 -9.95 -3.83 5.59
C GLY A 21 -8.89 -3.30 6.55
N HIS A 22 -7.63 -3.73 6.43
CA HIS A 22 -6.53 -3.14 7.19
C HIS A 22 -6.03 -1.84 6.55
N ARG A 23 -5.48 -0.98 7.40
CA ARG A 23 -4.69 0.18 6.99
C ARG A 23 -3.21 -0.16 7.05
N GLY A 24 -2.43 0.54 6.23
CA GLY A 24 -0.99 0.44 6.29
C GLY A 24 -0.26 1.62 5.67
N LEU A 25 1.06 1.55 5.68
CA LEU A 25 1.97 2.54 5.13
C LEU A 25 2.79 1.90 4.00
N VAL A 26 2.76 2.50 2.81
CA VAL A 26 3.58 2.00 1.68
C VAL A 26 5.03 2.45 1.88
N LEU A 27 5.92 1.48 2.08
CA LEU A 27 7.34 1.69 2.31
C LEU A 27 8.16 1.65 1.03
N GLU A 28 7.76 0.84 0.05
CA GLU A 28 8.44 0.76 -1.24
C GLU A 28 7.49 0.19 -2.29
N GLY A 29 7.76 0.49 -3.56
CA GLY A 29 7.10 -0.17 -4.68
C GLY A 29 8.10 -0.68 -5.69
N TYR A 30 7.82 -1.85 -6.26
CA TYR A 30 8.63 -2.43 -7.34
C TYR A 30 7.76 -3.08 -8.41
N ASN A 31 8.22 -2.99 -9.65
CA ASN A 31 7.55 -3.57 -10.80
C ASN A 31 8.15 -4.96 -11.06
N SER A 32 7.32 -6.00 -11.03
CA SER A 32 7.77 -7.39 -11.28
C SER A 32 7.96 -7.70 -12.78
N GLY A 33 7.58 -6.78 -13.68
CA GLY A 33 7.43 -7.01 -15.12
C GLY A 33 6.00 -7.43 -15.50
N VAL A 34 5.16 -7.80 -14.53
CA VAL A 34 3.76 -8.20 -14.74
C VAL A 34 2.80 -7.28 -13.99
N GLU A 35 3.14 -6.91 -12.75
CA GLU A 35 2.32 -6.05 -11.91
C GLU A 35 3.18 -5.23 -10.94
N MET A 36 2.57 -4.18 -10.38
CA MET A 36 3.18 -3.40 -9.31
C MET A 36 2.90 -4.02 -7.95
N LEU A 37 3.96 -4.17 -7.16
CA LEU A 37 3.92 -4.71 -5.81
C LEU A 37 4.42 -3.64 -4.82
N TYR A 38 3.73 -3.55 -3.69
CA TYR A 38 4.02 -2.62 -2.61
C TYR A 38 4.44 -3.36 -1.35
N ILE A 39 5.58 -2.96 -0.80
CA ILE A 39 5.94 -3.30 0.57
C ILE A 39 5.13 -2.38 1.47
N THR A 40 4.26 -2.96 2.27
CA THR A 40 3.33 -2.23 3.14
C THR A 40 3.49 -2.71 4.58
N GLU A 41 3.61 -1.77 5.51
CA GLU A 41 3.53 -2.03 6.94
C GLU A 41 2.07 -1.95 7.37
N ILE A 42 1.54 -3.01 7.98
CA ILE A 42 0.14 -3.09 8.43
C ILE A 42 0.06 -2.70 9.91
N ASP A 43 -0.50 -1.52 10.18
CA ASP A 43 -0.51 -0.89 11.51
C ASP A 43 -1.06 -1.79 12.62
N ALA A 44 -2.13 -2.54 12.34
CA ALA A 44 -2.83 -3.35 13.33
C ALA A 44 -2.10 -4.65 13.69
N LEU A 45 -1.14 -5.07 12.87
CA LEU A 45 -0.48 -6.37 12.97
C LEU A 45 1.01 -6.26 13.26
N ASP A 46 1.58 -5.05 13.24
CA ASP A 46 3.02 -4.80 13.36
C ASP A 46 3.83 -5.69 12.40
N LEU A 47 3.35 -5.77 11.14
CA LEU A 47 3.88 -6.67 10.13
C LEU A 47 4.13 -5.92 8.82
N GLN A 48 5.30 -6.16 8.22
CA GLN A 48 5.60 -5.77 6.85
C GLN A 48 5.30 -6.90 5.88
N THR A 49 4.57 -6.60 4.81
CA THR A 49 4.17 -7.58 3.80
C THR A 49 4.15 -6.98 2.40
N ILE A 50 3.99 -7.83 1.40
CA ILE A 50 3.92 -7.45 0.00
C ILE A 50 2.46 -7.52 -0.46
N ILE A 51 1.97 -6.44 -1.05
CA ILE A 51 0.58 -6.30 -1.52
C ILE A 51 0.60 -5.83 -2.97
N GLN A 52 -0.27 -6.39 -3.80
CA GLN A 52 -0.46 -5.93 -5.17
C GLN A 52 -1.08 -4.53 -5.18
N GLU A 53 -0.57 -3.62 -6.01
CA GLU A 53 -1.05 -2.22 -6.11
C GLU A 53 -2.57 -2.12 -6.26
N LYS A 54 -3.17 -3.00 -7.07
CA LYS A 54 -4.63 -3.02 -7.31
C LYS A 54 -5.48 -3.26 -6.04
N PHE A 55 -4.86 -3.73 -4.96
CA PHE A 55 -5.49 -3.94 -3.66
C PHE A 55 -5.19 -2.82 -2.66
N VAL A 56 -4.60 -1.72 -3.11
CA VAL A 56 -4.18 -0.61 -2.27
C VAL A 56 -4.89 0.66 -2.74
N SER A 57 -5.63 1.29 -1.82
CA SER A 57 -6.29 2.58 -2.06
C SER A 57 -5.68 3.66 -1.17
N PRO A 58 -5.33 4.84 -1.71
CA PRO A 58 -4.84 5.94 -0.88
C PRO A 58 -5.93 6.40 0.09
N ILE A 59 -5.56 6.62 1.35
CA ILE A 59 -6.42 7.31 2.30
C ILE A 59 -6.20 8.81 2.06
N ASN A 60 -7.07 9.43 1.26
CA ASN A 60 -7.07 10.88 1.12
C ASN A 60 -7.40 11.50 2.48
N LYS A 61 -6.49 12.32 3.01
CA LYS A 61 -6.73 13.14 4.21
C LYS A 61 -7.61 14.37 3.94
N ASP A 62 -8.16 14.52 2.73
CA ASP A 62 -8.97 15.67 2.31
C ASP A 62 -10.46 15.55 2.71
N PHE A 63 -10.74 15.07 3.93
CA PHE A 63 -12.04 15.27 4.56
C PHE A 63 -11.90 16.25 5.71
N VAL A 64 -11.78 17.53 5.36
CA VAL A 64 -12.22 18.64 6.22
C VAL A 64 -13.56 19.09 5.66
N ASN A 65 -14.64 18.64 6.29
CA ASN A 65 -15.95 19.29 6.27
C ASN A 65 -16.48 19.29 7.71
#